data_AF-A0A3N4H7I9-F1
#
_entry.id   AF-A0A3N4H7I9-F1
#
_cell.length_a   1.000
_cell.length_b   1.000
_cell.length_c   1.000
_cell.angle_alpha   90.00
_cell.angle_beta   90.00
_cell.angle_gamma   90.00
#
_symmetry.space_group_name_H-M   'P 1'
#
loop_
_entity.id
_entity.type
_entity.pdbx_description
1 polymer ?
#
loop_
_entity_poly.entity_id
_entity_poly.type
_entity_poly.pdbx_seq_one_letter_code
_entity_poly.pdbx_strand_id
1 'polypeptide(L)'
;MLIDNYYAPFNPPTDPYEFKGINDRDSVRMKVLKSGYNSFIFSLKAGVNNVYVSGVAEARVSFILLTNINTGVRPAGAPWNYVMVIEYTLQQWYELGEGIKLFSHWRILGSTLGFCRSQWIDFHRIPRILTIAERNDPTTPPPGGWP
;
A
#
# COMPACT_ATOMS: atom_id res chain seq x y z
N MET A 1 -23.67 -15.66 -26.42
CA MET A 1 -22.54 -14.71 -26.49
C MET A 1 -21.98 -14.58 -25.08
N LEU A 2 -20.86 -15.25 -24.82
CA LEU A 2 -20.12 -15.20 -23.56
C LEU A 2 -19.16 -14.02 -23.66
N ILE A 3 -19.35 -13.00 -22.82
CA ILE A 3 -18.41 -11.88 -22.70
C ILE A 3 -18.07 -11.74 -21.21
N ASP A 4 -16.81 -12.06 -20.94
CA ASP A 4 -15.91 -11.55 -19.91
C ASP A 4 -16.09 -11.95 -18.44
N ASN A 5 -15.61 -13.17 -18.15
CA ASN A 5 -15.03 -13.59 -16.87
C ASN A 5 -13.62 -13.00 -16.63
N TYR A 6 -13.33 -11.75 -17.05
CA TYR A 6 -11.99 -11.17 -16.89
C TYR A 6 -11.92 -10.21 -15.70
N TYR A 7 -10.90 -10.40 -14.87
CA TYR A 7 -10.60 -9.74 -13.59
C TYR A 7 -11.17 -10.38 -12.33
N ALA A 8 -10.94 -11.69 -12.17
CA ALA A 8 -10.56 -12.15 -10.83
C ALA A 8 -9.31 -11.35 -10.38
N PRO A 9 -9.26 -10.83 -9.15
CA PRO A 9 -8.17 -9.99 -8.69
C PRO A 9 -6.86 -10.79 -8.71
N PHE A 10 -6.05 -10.56 -9.75
CA PHE A 10 -4.66 -10.98 -9.84
C PHE A 10 -3.84 -10.17 -8.82
N ASN A 11 -4.05 -10.42 -7.53
CA ASN A 11 -2.89 -10.42 -6.66
C ASN A 11 -2.24 -11.78 -6.96
N PRO A 12 -1.11 -11.85 -7.68
CA PRO A 12 -0.47 -13.14 -7.90
C PRO A 12 -0.27 -13.80 -6.53
N PRO A 13 -0.40 -15.13 -6.40
CA PRO A 13 0.13 -15.81 -5.22
C PRO A 13 1.62 -15.42 -5.18
N THR A 14 1.97 -14.51 -4.27
CA THR A 14 3.24 -13.78 -4.37
C THR A 14 4.39 -14.63 -3.88
N ASP A 15 4.81 -15.62 -4.66
CA ASP A 15 6.11 -16.30 -4.54
C ASP A 15 6.34 -17.01 -3.17
N PRO A 16 7.39 -17.84 -3.01
CA PRO A 16 7.67 -18.53 -1.75
C PRO A 16 8.15 -17.60 -0.63
N TYR A 17 8.22 -16.28 -0.89
CA TYR A 17 8.85 -15.30 -0.03
C TYR A 17 7.84 -14.28 0.52
N GLU A 18 7.26 -14.66 1.66
CA GLU A 18 6.35 -13.82 2.44
C GLU A 18 7.10 -13.02 3.50
N PHE A 19 6.66 -11.77 3.71
CA PHE A 19 7.13 -10.97 4.84
C PHE A 19 6.89 -11.69 6.17
N LYS A 20 7.83 -11.58 7.08
CA LYS A 20 7.74 -12.17 8.42
C LYS A 20 7.16 -11.15 9.38
N GLY A 21 6.02 -11.50 9.96
CA GLY A 21 5.40 -10.75 11.05
C GLY A 21 6.35 -10.61 12.24
N ILE A 22 6.58 -9.36 12.67
CA ILE A 22 7.36 -9.00 13.85
C ILE A 22 6.39 -8.80 15.00
N ASN A 23 6.48 -9.67 16.00
CA ASN A 23 5.57 -9.69 17.13
C ASN A 23 6.21 -9.03 18.35
N ASP A 24 5.40 -8.49 19.25
CA ASP A 24 5.91 -7.84 20.47
C ASP A 24 6.72 -8.81 21.35
N ARG A 25 6.33 -10.09 21.35
CA ARG A 25 6.98 -11.19 22.09
C ARG A 25 8.30 -11.69 21.45
N ASP A 26 8.63 -11.25 20.25
CA ASP A 26 9.92 -11.62 19.64
C ASP A 26 11.08 -11.05 20.47
N SER A 27 12.14 -11.85 20.65
CA SER A 27 13.38 -11.34 21.25
C SER A 27 13.97 -10.22 20.37
N VAL A 28 14.79 -9.33 20.96
CA VAL A 28 15.46 -8.26 20.22
C VAL A 28 16.19 -8.82 18.99
N ARG A 29 16.95 -9.91 19.17
CA ARG A 29 17.64 -10.60 18.07
C ARG A 29 16.68 -11.08 16.97
N MET A 30 15.54 -11.65 17.35
CA MET A 30 14.55 -12.13 16.37
C MET A 30 13.91 -10.97 15.59
N LYS A 31 13.62 -9.84 16.26
CA LYS A 31 13.12 -8.62 15.60
C LYS A 31 14.12 -8.11 14.55
N VAL A 32 15.42 -8.09 14.86
CA VAL A 32 16.48 -7.71 13.91
C VAL A 32 16.54 -8.67 12.72
N LEU A 33 16.54 -9.99 12.95
CA LEU A 33 16.59 -10.98 11.87
C LEU A 33 15.38 -10.88 10.94
N LYS A 34 14.17 -10.73 11.49
CA LYS A 34 12.95 -10.57 10.70
C LYS A 34 12.94 -9.27 9.92
N SER A 35 13.34 -8.14 10.52
CA SER A 35 13.42 -6.86 9.81
C SER A 35 14.46 -6.89 8.69
N GLY A 36 15.61 -7.54 8.91
CA GLY A 36 16.63 -7.77 7.87
C GLY A 36 16.10 -8.60 6.70
N TYR A 37 15.43 -9.72 6.99
CA TYR A 37 14.76 -10.52 5.97
C TYR A 37 13.67 -9.74 5.23
N ASN A 38 12.82 -9.01 5.95
CA ASN A 38 11.77 -8.18 5.37
C ASN A 38 12.35 -7.08 4.46
N SER A 39 13.49 -6.49 4.81
CA SER A 39 14.18 -5.52 3.96
C SER A 39 14.66 -6.12 2.65
N PHE A 40 15.18 -7.35 2.68
CA PHE A 40 15.55 -8.09 1.49
C PHE A 40 14.32 -8.38 0.60
N ILE A 41 13.24 -8.91 1.17
CA ILE A 41 11.99 -9.18 0.43
C ILE A 41 11.36 -7.90 -0.12
N PHE A 42 11.38 -6.81 0.67
CA PHE A 42 10.93 -5.50 0.22
C PHE A 42 11.67 -5.07 -1.05
N SER A 43 12.99 -5.23 -1.07
CA SER A 43 13.83 -4.83 -2.20
C SER A 43 13.52 -5.63 -3.46
N LEU A 44 13.34 -6.95 -3.34
CA LEU A 44 12.94 -7.81 -4.45
C LEU A 44 11.58 -7.40 -5.02
N LYS A 45 10.55 -7.28 -4.15
CA LYS A 45 9.18 -6.92 -4.57
C LYS A 45 9.09 -5.50 -5.12
N ALA A 46 9.83 -4.56 -4.54
CA ALA A 46 9.93 -3.19 -5.05
C ALA A 46 10.58 -3.12 -6.43
N GLY A 47 11.60 -3.97 -6.68
CA GLY A 47 12.21 -4.12 -8.00
C GLY A 47 11.19 -4.56 -9.05
N VAL A 48 10.35 -5.54 -8.70
CA VAL A 48 9.28 -6.03 -9.59
C VAL A 48 8.27 -4.92 -9.92
N ASN A 49 7.79 -4.17 -8.92
CA ASN A 49 6.91 -3.02 -9.18
C ASN A 49 7.57 -1.98 -10.09
N ASN A 50 8.84 -1.64 -9.86
CA ASN A 50 9.61 -0.70 -10.69
C ASN A 50 9.77 -1.18 -12.15
N VAL A 51 9.93 -2.49 -12.37
CA VAL A 51 10.10 -3.08 -13.71
C VAL A 51 8.76 -3.14 -14.46
N TYR A 52 7.65 -3.45 -13.78
CA TYR A 52 6.30 -3.42 -14.37
C TYR A 52 5.82 -1.99 -14.74
N VAL A 53 6.54 -0.93 -14.35
CA VAL A 53 6.21 0.45 -14.77
C VAL A 53 6.63 0.76 -16.23
N SER A 54 6.93 -0.25 -17.06
CA SER A 54 7.04 -0.07 -18.52
C SER A 54 5.71 0.36 -19.15
N GLY A 55 4.56 0.06 -18.51
CA GLY A 55 3.24 0.54 -18.91
C GLY A 55 2.37 0.99 -17.73
N VAL A 56 1.92 2.26 -17.74
CA VAL A 56 1.00 2.80 -16.71
C VAL A 56 -0.29 1.98 -16.60
N ALA A 57 -0.78 1.43 -17.72
CA ALA A 57 -1.98 0.60 -17.74
C ALA A 57 -1.83 -0.69 -16.93
N GLU A 58 -0.69 -1.37 -17.03
CA GLU A 58 -0.43 -2.61 -16.29
C GLU A 58 -0.33 -2.34 -14.78
N ALA A 59 0.41 -1.30 -14.39
CA ALA A 59 0.53 -0.89 -12.99
C ALA A 59 -0.81 -0.47 -12.37
N ARG A 60 -1.78 -0.01 -13.18
CA ARG A 60 -3.13 0.32 -12.71
C ARG A 60 -3.99 -0.92 -12.46
N VAL A 61 -3.77 -2.00 -13.21
CA VAL A 61 -4.50 -3.26 -13.05
C VAL A 61 -4.13 -3.95 -11.74
N SER A 62 -2.85 -4.02 -11.42
CA SER A 62 -2.36 -4.67 -10.20
C SER A 62 -0.92 -4.26 -9.92
N PHE A 63 -0.56 -4.18 -8.64
CA PHE A 63 0.83 -4.05 -8.22
C PHE A 63 1.10 -4.90 -6.98
N ILE A 64 2.36 -5.29 -6.78
CA ILE A 64 2.75 -6.05 -5.59
C ILE A 64 2.73 -5.10 -4.41
N LEU A 65 1.84 -5.38 -3.47
CA LEU A 65 1.86 -4.66 -2.22
C LEU A 65 3.13 -4.96 -1.44
N LEU A 66 3.82 -3.89 -1.05
CA LEU A 66 4.90 -3.87 -0.09
C LEU A 66 4.33 -3.83 1.33
N THR A 67 5.17 -3.96 2.35
CA THR A 67 4.75 -3.84 3.74
C THR A 67 5.81 -3.13 4.55
N ASN A 68 5.42 -2.59 5.71
CA ASN A 68 6.35 -2.00 6.65
C ASN A 68 7.33 -3.08 7.13
N ILE A 69 8.62 -2.91 6.83
CA ILE A 69 9.66 -3.89 7.15
C ILE A 69 9.75 -4.21 8.65
N ASN A 70 9.34 -3.26 9.49
CA ASN A 70 9.40 -3.35 10.95
C ASN A 70 8.20 -4.05 11.58
N THR A 71 7.12 -4.28 10.82
CA THR A 71 5.97 -5.05 11.29
C THR A 71 5.80 -6.34 10.50
N GLY A 72 6.13 -6.34 9.20
CA GLY A 72 5.90 -7.46 8.30
C GLY A 72 4.42 -7.78 8.09
N VAL A 73 3.51 -6.93 8.56
CA VAL A 73 2.06 -7.16 8.58
C VAL A 73 1.35 -6.09 7.76
N ARG A 74 0.28 -6.50 7.09
CA ARG A 74 -0.63 -5.61 6.38
C ARG A 74 -2.07 -5.89 6.79
N PRO A 75 -2.88 -4.85 7.05
CA PRO A 75 -4.32 -4.98 7.20
C PRO A 75 -4.97 -5.62 5.97
N ALA A 76 -6.03 -6.38 6.18
CA ALA A 76 -6.89 -6.86 5.12
C ALA A 76 -7.53 -5.66 4.39
N GLY A 77 -7.71 -5.76 3.08
CA GLY A 77 -8.36 -4.72 2.27
C GLY A 77 -7.44 -3.58 1.80
N ALA A 78 -6.13 -3.62 2.09
CA ALA A 78 -5.19 -2.64 1.59
C ALA A 78 -5.24 -2.53 0.05
N PRO A 79 -5.31 -1.31 -0.52
CA PRO A 79 -5.58 -1.11 -1.95
C PRO A 79 -4.37 -1.50 -2.81
N TRP A 80 -4.55 -2.49 -3.69
CA TRP A 80 -3.50 -3.13 -4.51
C TRP A 80 -3.64 -2.89 -6.02
N ASN A 81 -4.62 -2.09 -6.43
CA ASN A 81 -4.80 -1.64 -7.80
C ASN A 81 -5.30 -0.19 -7.79
N TYR A 82 -5.33 0.43 -8.97
CA TYR A 82 -5.74 1.83 -9.10
C TYR A 82 -7.19 2.08 -8.69
N VAL A 83 -8.13 1.21 -9.08
CA VAL A 83 -9.55 1.38 -8.73
C VAL A 83 -9.73 1.45 -7.22
N MET A 84 -9.13 0.52 -6.48
CA MET A 84 -9.18 0.52 -5.02
C MET A 84 -8.50 1.75 -4.42
N VAL A 85 -7.38 2.22 -4.98
CA VAL A 85 -6.68 3.44 -4.50
C VAL A 85 -7.55 4.69 -4.66
N ILE A 86 -8.31 4.79 -5.75
CA ILE A 86 -9.18 5.94 -6.00
C ILE A 86 -10.47 5.85 -5.18
N GLU A 87 -11.06 4.67 -5.03
CA GLU A 87 -12.29 4.47 -4.27
C GLU A 87 -12.08 4.52 -2.75
N TYR A 88 -10.86 4.31 -2.27
CA TYR A 88 -10.53 4.38 -0.85
C TYR A 88 -10.82 5.78 -0.29
N THR A 89 -11.68 5.84 0.72
CA THR A 89 -12.04 7.08 1.41
C THR A 89 -10.90 7.61 2.28
N LEU A 90 -10.92 8.90 2.60
CA LEU A 90 -9.93 9.51 3.48
C LEU A 90 -9.88 8.85 4.87
N GLN A 91 -11.04 8.50 5.42
CA GLN A 91 -11.13 7.79 6.70
C GLN A 91 -10.40 6.45 6.64
N GLN A 92 -10.67 5.65 5.60
CA GLN A 92 -10.03 4.36 5.43
C GLN A 92 -8.51 4.50 5.23
N TRP A 93 -8.04 5.55 4.54
CA TRP A 93 -6.60 5.84 4.43
C TRP A 93 -5.96 6.05 5.80
N TYR A 94 -6.59 6.83 6.68
CA TYR A 94 -6.10 7.05 8.03
C TYR A 94 -6.03 5.74 8.82
N GLU A 95 -7.09 4.95 8.78
CA GLU A 95 -7.15 3.63 9.45
C GLU A 95 -6.08 2.67 8.91
N LEU A 96 -5.87 2.66 7.59
CA LEU A 96 -4.83 1.86 6.95
C LEU A 96 -3.43 2.30 7.42
N GLY A 97 -3.15 3.60 7.40
CA GLY A 97 -1.86 4.18 7.79
C GLY A 97 -1.47 3.86 9.23
N GLU A 98 -2.45 3.93 10.13
CA GLU A 98 -2.34 3.50 11.53
C GLU A 98 -2.14 1.99 11.64
N GLY A 99 -2.95 1.20 10.92
CA GLY A 99 -2.91 -0.25 10.92
C GLY A 99 -1.57 -0.84 10.46
N ILE A 100 -0.91 -0.23 9.47
CA ILE A 100 0.45 -0.63 9.03
C ILE A 100 1.57 0.03 9.84
N LYS A 101 1.23 0.94 10.77
CA LYS A 101 2.17 1.71 11.61
C LYS A 101 3.25 2.45 10.81
N LEU A 102 2.93 2.86 9.58
CA LEU A 102 3.86 3.54 8.67
C LEU A 102 3.41 4.97 8.36
N PHE A 103 2.09 5.18 8.29
CA PHE A 103 1.51 6.47 7.95
C PHE A 103 0.56 6.99 9.04
N SER A 104 0.86 6.67 10.30
CA SER A 104 0.08 7.17 11.44
C SER A 104 0.04 8.70 11.53
N HIS A 105 0.98 9.39 10.88
CA HIS A 105 0.99 10.85 10.80
C HIS A 105 -0.13 11.43 9.92
N TRP A 106 -0.73 10.67 9.00
CA TRP A 106 -1.75 11.22 8.09
C TRP A 106 -2.91 11.86 8.85
N ARG A 107 -3.46 11.16 9.84
CA ARG A 107 -4.54 11.68 10.68
C ARG A 107 -4.09 12.82 11.56
N ILE A 108 -2.93 12.68 12.22
CA ILE A 108 -2.37 13.69 13.14
C ILE A 108 -2.18 15.02 12.42
N LEU A 109 -1.75 14.98 11.16
CA LEU A 109 -1.49 16.16 10.34
C LEU A 109 -2.72 16.65 9.56
N GLY A 110 -3.86 15.96 9.62
CA GLY A 110 -5.02 16.27 8.78
C GLY A 110 -4.70 16.23 7.28
N SER A 111 -3.89 15.25 6.85
CA SER A 111 -3.43 15.11 5.47
C SER A 111 -4.59 14.95 4.50
N THR A 112 -4.48 15.52 3.30
CA THR A 112 -5.52 15.41 2.27
C THR A 112 -5.58 14.01 1.66
N LEU A 113 -6.68 13.71 0.98
CA LEU A 113 -6.87 12.46 0.25
C LEU A 113 -5.81 12.26 -0.84
N GLY A 114 -5.49 13.30 -1.60
CA GLY A 114 -4.44 13.25 -2.62
C GLY A 114 -3.05 12.97 -2.05
N PHE A 115 -2.75 13.52 -0.86
CA PHE A 115 -1.49 13.26 -0.16
C PHE A 115 -1.39 11.80 0.30
N CYS A 116 -2.46 11.25 0.89
CA CYS A 116 -2.48 9.85 1.33
C CYS A 116 -2.28 8.89 0.17
N ARG A 117 -3.02 9.10 -0.94
CA ARG A 117 -2.85 8.31 -2.17
C ARG A 117 -1.43 8.40 -2.71
N SER A 118 -0.86 9.61 -2.75
CA SER A 118 0.50 9.84 -3.26
C SER A 118 1.55 9.10 -2.42
N GLN A 119 1.51 9.21 -1.09
CA GLN A 119 2.45 8.50 -0.23
C GLN A 119 2.30 6.97 -0.33
N TRP A 120 1.08 6.46 -0.50
CA TRP A 120 0.84 5.03 -0.71
C TRP A 120 1.48 4.51 -2.01
N ILE A 121 1.23 5.18 -3.13
CA ILE A 121 1.80 4.76 -4.43
C ILE A 121 3.32 4.90 -4.44
N ASP A 122 3.86 5.91 -3.77
CA ASP A 122 5.30 6.15 -3.68
C ASP A 122 5.98 5.06 -2.87
N PHE A 123 5.37 4.69 -1.73
CA PHE A 123 5.80 3.55 -0.93
C PHE A 123 5.83 2.27 -1.74
N HIS A 124 4.83 2.04 -2.58
CA HIS A 124 4.76 0.88 -3.48
C HIS A 124 5.56 0.99 -4.77
N ARG A 125 6.29 2.10 -4.98
CA ARG A 125 7.13 2.32 -6.18
C ARG A 125 6.35 2.34 -7.49
N ILE A 126 5.14 2.91 -7.47
CA ILE A 126 4.24 3.04 -8.62
C ILE A 126 3.71 4.47 -8.80
N PRO A 127 4.55 5.53 -8.72
CA PRO A 127 4.09 6.91 -8.66
C PRO A 127 3.28 7.36 -9.88
N ARG A 128 3.39 6.65 -11.01
CA ARG A 128 2.79 7.05 -12.29
C ARG A 128 1.32 6.65 -12.45
N ILE A 129 0.75 5.84 -11.54
CA ILE A 129 -0.63 5.38 -11.70
C ILE A 129 -1.66 6.49 -11.45
N LEU A 130 -1.32 7.48 -10.60
CA LEU A 130 -2.18 8.62 -10.32
C LEU A 130 -2.01 9.74 -11.35
N THR A 131 -3.13 10.28 -11.79
CA THR A 131 -3.25 11.55 -12.52
C THR A 131 -2.90 12.73 -11.61
N ILE A 132 -2.72 13.92 -12.22
CA ILE A 132 -2.46 15.15 -11.47
C ILE A 132 -3.64 15.52 -10.57
N ALA A 133 -4.88 15.35 -11.05
CA ALA A 133 -6.08 15.66 -10.28
C ALA A 133 -6.18 14.81 -9.00
N GLU A 134 -5.86 13.52 -9.09
CA GLU A 134 -5.93 12.60 -7.94
C GLU A 134 -4.86 12.86 -6.90
N ARG A 135 -3.66 13.29 -7.33
CA ARG A 135 -2.58 13.70 -6.41
C ARG A 135 -2.93 14.98 -5.67
N ASN A 136 -3.65 15.88 -6.34
CA ASN A 136 -4.03 17.18 -5.82
C ASN A 136 -5.44 17.20 -5.19
N ASP A 137 -6.06 16.03 -4.97
CA ASP A 137 -7.38 15.93 -4.35
C ASP A 137 -7.35 16.60 -2.97
N PRO A 138 -8.06 17.73 -2.80
CA PRO A 138 -7.96 18.57 -1.61
C PRO A 138 -8.88 18.09 -0.49
N THR A 139 -9.56 16.95 -0.64
CA THR A 139 -10.48 16.42 0.37
C THR A 139 -9.76 16.29 1.71
N THR A 140 -10.30 16.97 2.73
CA THR A 140 -9.81 17.02 4.10
C THR A 140 -10.80 16.34 5.06
N PRO A 141 -10.39 16.07 6.31
CA PRO A 141 -11.31 15.67 7.36
C PRO A 141 -12.50 16.64 7.50
N PRO A 142 -13.71 16.16 7.80
CA PRO A 142 -14.82 17.04 8.15
C PRO A 142 -14.48 17.86 9.42
N PRO A 143 -15.01 19.09 9.55
CA PRO A 143 -14.86 19.86 10.79
C PRO A 143 -15.39 19.07 12.00
N GLY A 144 -14.57 18.92 13.03
CA GLY A 144 -14.92 18.12 14.22
C GLY A 144 -14.59 16.63 14.12
N GLY A 145 -14.07 16.15 12.97
CA GLY A 145 -13.66 14.75 12.77
C GLY A 145 -14.80 13.82 12.35
N TRP A 146 -14.48 12.54 12.26
CA TRP A 146 -15.46 11.48 11.96
C TRP A 146 -16.15 11.03 13.26
N PRO A 147 -17.44 10.62 13.19
CA PRO A 147 -18.17 10.09 14.33
C PRO A 147 -17.58 8.80 14.90
#